data_AF-A0A7S3NX46-F1
#
_entry.id   AF-A0A7S3NX46-F1
#
_cell.length_a   1.000
_cell.length_b   1.000
_cell.length_c   1.000
_cell.angle_alpha   90.00
_cell.angle_beta   90.00
_cell.angle_gamma   90.00
#
_symmetry.space_group_name_H-M   'P 1'
#
loop_
_entity.id
_entity.type
_entity.pdbx_description
1 polymer ?
#
loop_
_entity_poly.entity_id
_entity_poly.type
_entity_poly.pdbx_seq_one_letter_code
_entity_poly.pdbx_strand_id
1 'polypeptide(L)'
;EDIVNCWRLSVPFDIESLRDQRLRAYFKTRYDHRKNLIDWDYNFHIKKFTKFVDKDKYLKFRMTGVAFETRLADSKVSNRSMSSYVEGKKKKSGDSCLVRGFWGDIINSPYIPMGIEVENEEDRK
;
A
#
# COMPACT_ATOMS: atom_id res chain seq x y z
N GLU A 1 4.63 2.42 -26.63
CA GLU A 1 3.93 3.70 -26.35
C GLU A 1 2.88 3.60 -25.24
N ASP A 2 2.11 2.51 -25.15
CA ASP A 2 0.97 2.41 -24.24
C ASP A 2 1.28 2.53 -22.74
N ILE A 3 2.45 2.05 -22.29
CA ILE A 3 2.84 2.12 -20.87
C ILE A 3 3.02 3.57 -20.42
N VAL A 4 3.63 4.44 -21.23
CA VAL A 4 3.85 5.84 -20.86
C VAL A 4 2.54 6.62 -20.92
N ASN A 5 1.64 6.25 -21.83
CA ASN A 5 0.33 6.87 -21.96
C ASN A 5 -0.54 6.73 -20.71
N CYS A 6 -0.36 5.69 -19.88
CA CYS A 6 -1.16 5.54 -18.66
C CYS A 6 -0.84 6.54 -17.52
N TRP A 7 0.28 7.25 -17.67
CA TRP A 7 0.72 8.30 -16.75
C TRP A 7 0.06 9.65 -17.08
N ARG A 8 -0.57 9.77 -18.26
CA ARG A 8 -1.31 10.98 -18.65
C ARG A 8 -2.47 11.24 -17.69
N LEU A 9 -2.64 12.50 -17.30
CA LEU A 9 -3.72 12.94 -16.40
C LEU A 9 -5.12 12.70 -16.99
N SER A 10 -5.25 12.71 -18.32
CA SER A 10 -6.50 12.45 -19.02
C SER A 10 -7.02 11.02 -18.84
N VAL A 11 -6.14 10.07 -18.52
CA VAL A 11 -6.55 8.68 -18.24
C VAL A 11 -7.06 8.61 -16.81
N PRO A 12 -8.31 8.16 -16.56
CA PRO A 12 -8.82 8.00 -15.20
C PRO A 12 -7.95 7.02 -14.39
N PHE A 13 -7.70 7.36 -13.13
CA PHE A 13 -6.93 6.52 -12.23
C PHE A 13 -7.44 6.65 -10.80
N ASP A 14 -8.23 5.67 -10.40
CA ASP A 14 -8.73 5.51 -9.04
C ASP A 14 -7.79 4.57 -8.26
N ILE A 15 -6.88 5.17 -7.49
CA ILE A 15 -5.93 4.42 -6.67
C ILE A 15 -6.60 3.72 -5.49
N GLU A 16 -7.68 4.28 -4.96
CA GLU A 16 -8.37 3.74 -3.78
C GLU A 16 -9.03 2.41 -4.13
N SER A 17 -9.76 2.35 -5.24
CA SER A 17 -10.37 1.10 -5.73
C SER A 17 -9.33 0.04 -6.07
N LEU A 18 -8.22 0.42 -6.74
CA LEU A 18 -7.16 -0.52 -7.09
C LEU A 18 -6.45 -1.08 -5.85
N ARG A 19 -6.21 -0.24 -4.84
CA ARG A 19 -5.66 -0.66 -3.56
C ARG A 19 -6.66 -1.56 -2.81
N ASP A 20 -7.94 -1.23 -2.83
CA ASP A 20 -9.00 -2.04 -2.22
C ASP A 20 -9.06 -3.45 -2.83
N GLN A 21 -9.02 -3.55 -4.15
CA GLN A 21 -8.96 -4.83 -4.86
C GLN A 21 -7.76 -5.67 -4.39
N ARG A 22 -6.59 -5.04 -4.25
CA ARG A 22 -5.39 -5.71 -3.72
C ARG A 22 -5.56 -6.17 -2.27
N LEU A 23 -6.16 -5.34 -1.41
CA LEU A 23 -6.45 -5.69 -0.03
C LEU A 23 -7.43 -6.86 0.08
N ARG A 24 -8.47 -6.90 -0.77
CA ARG A 24 -9.40 -8.03 -0.85
C ARG A 24 -8.71 -9.31 -1.28
N ALA A 25 -7.80 -9.24 -2.24
CA ALA A 25 -7.00 -10.39 -2.65
C ALA A 25 -6.09 -10.90 -1.52
N TYR A 26 -5.50 -9.99 -0.72
CA TYR A 26 -4.62 -10.33 0.39
C TYR A 26 -5.37 -10.91 1.60
N PHE A 27 -6.40 -10.20 2.08
CA PHE A 27 -7.14 -10.61 3.29
C PHE A 27 -8.18 -11.71 3.01
N LYS A 28 -8.66 -11.84 1.77
CA LYS A 28 -9.67 -12.81 1.35
C LYS A 28 -10.91 -12.73 2.26
N THR A 29 -11.36 -13.86 2.81
CA THR A 29 -12.51 -13.96 3.72
C THR A 29 -12.37 -13.11 4.98
N ARG A 30 -11.15 -12.71 5.35
CA ARG A 30 -10.88 -11.91 6.56
C ARG A 30 -10.90 -10.40 6.30
N TYR A 31 -11.23 -9.97 5.08
CA TYR A 31 -11.19 -8.56 4.68
C TYR A 31 -12.06 -7.67 5.58
N ASP A 32 -13.22 -8.15 6.02
CA ASP A 32 -14.12 -7.41 6.90
C ASP A 32 -13.55 -7.26 8.31
N HIS A 33 -12.73 -8.20 8.75
CA HIS A 33 -12.03 -8.19 10.05
C HIS A 33 -10.61 -7.62 9.98
N ARG A 34 -10.22 -6.97 8.87
CA ARG A 34 -8.84 -6.52 8.64
C ARG A 34 -8.29 -5.59 9.72
N LYS A 35 -9.13 -4.76 10.35
CA LYS A 35 -8.68 -3.88 11.45
C LYS A 35 -8.10 -4.68 12.61
N ASN A 36 -8.74 -5.79 12.99
CA ASN A 36 -8.28 -6.66 14.06
C ASN A 36 -6.99 -7.39 13.68
N LEU A 37 -6.89 -7.80 12.40
CA LEU A 37 -5.67 -8.42 11.87
C LEU A 37 -4.49 -7.45 11.87
N ILE A 38 -4.73 -6.18 11.51
CA ILE A 38 -3.71 -5.13 11.53
C ILE A 38 -3.25 -4.86 12.97
N ASP A 39 -4.17 -4.83 13.93
CA ASP A 39 -3.81 -4.68 15.35
C ASP A 39 -2.95 -5.85 15.85
N TRP A 40 -3.33 -7.07 15.50
CA TRP A 40 -2.54 -8.26 15.80
C TRP A 40 -1.13 -8.13 15.18
N ASP A 41 -1.05 -7.79 13.90
CA ASP A 41 0.22 -7.61 13.20
C ASP A 41 1.12 -6.55 13.86
N TYR A 42 0.53 -5.44 14.32
CA TYR A 42 1.25 -4.42 15.06
C TYR A 42 1.87 -4.95 16.35
N ASN A 43 1.06 -5.61 17.19
CA ASN A 43 1.51 -6.05 18.52
C ASN A 43 2.57 -7.16 18.43
N PHE A 44 2.46 -8.07 17.47
CA PHE A 44 3.34 -9.23 17.37
C PHE A 44 4.58 -8.98 16.50
N HIS A 45 4.49 -8.16 15.45
CA HIS A 45 5.58 -8.02 14.47
C HIS A 45 6.19 -6.62 14.37
N ILE A 46 5.52 -5.56 14.84
CA ILE A 46 5.98 -4.18 14.60
C ILE A 46 6.41 -3.50 15.89
N LYS A 47 5.63 -3.66 16.97
CA LYS A 47 5.83 -2.98 18.26
C LYS A 47 7.23 -3.20 18.84
N LYS A 48 7.80 -4.40 18.69
CA LYS A 48 9.15 -4.71 19.18
C LYS A 48 10.24 -3.93 18.44
N PHE A 49 10.09 -3.72 17.13
CA PHE A 49 11.12 -3.15 16.28
C PHE A 49 10.94 -1.65 16.02
N THR A 50 9.85 -1.05 16.49
CA THR A 50 9.55 0.35 16.21
C THR A 50 9.16 1.08 17.48
N LYS A 51 10.16 1.67 18.15
CA LYS A 51 9.94 2.43 19.40
C LYS A 51 9.11 3.71 19.17
N PHE A 52 9.19 4.30 17.97
CA PHE A 52 8.60 5.61 17.65
C PHE A 52 7.26 5.54 16.90
N VAL A 53 6.79 4.33 16.60
CA VAL A 53 5.61 4.13 15.74
C VAL A 53 4.43 3.72 16.60
N ASP A 54 3.49 4.64 16.73
CA ASP A 54 2.25 4.38 17.44
C ASP A 54 1.33 3.45 16.67
N LYS A 55 0.53 2.68 17.40
CA LYS A 55 -0.51 1.79 16.84
C LYS A 55 -1.43 2.53 15.87
N ASP A 56 -1.84 3.75 16.20
CA ASP A 56 -2.76 4.53 15.36
C ASP A 56 -2.14 4.96 14.04
N LYS A 57 -0.85 5.33 14.04
CA LYS A 57 -0.09 5.64 12.81
C LYS A 57 0.06 4.41 11.93
N TYR A 58 0.33 3.26 12.54
CA TYR A 58 0.40 1.99 11.84
C TYR A 58 -0.96 1.58 11.23
N LEU A 59 -2.02 1.66 12.02
CA LEU A 59 -3.38 1.38 11.59
C LEU A 59 -3.81 2.31 10.45
N LYS A 60 -3.56 3.62 10.58
CA LYS A 60 -3.87 4.63 9.55
C LYS A 60 -3.17 4.28 8.24
N PHE A 61 -1.88 3.96 8.27
CA PHE A 61 -1.15 3.52 7.08
C PHE A 61 -1.74 2.25 6.46
N ARG A 62 -1.98 1.21 7.26
CA ARG A 62 -2.52 -0.07 6.74
C ARG A 62 -3.94 0.10 6.18
N MET A 63 -4.72 1.02 6.71
CA MET A 63 -6.07 1.30 6.22
C MET A 63 -6.08 2.20 4.98
N THR A 64 -5.28 3.27 4.95
CA THR A 64 -5.34 4.32 3.91
C THR A 64 -4.24 4.22 2.85
N GLY A 65 -3.10 3.63 3.20
CA GLY A 65 -1.88 3.66 2.39
C GLY A 65 -1.02 4.91 2.62
N VAL A 66 -1.46 5.85 3.46
CA VAL A 66 -0.75 7.10 3.75
C VAL A 66 0.00 6.96 5.07
N ALA A 67 1.32 7.02 5.02
CA ALA A 67 2.18 6.91 6.20
C ALA A 67 2.51 8.27 6.84
N PHE A 68 2.78 9.28 6.02
CA PHE A 68 3.17 10.61 6.47
C PHE A 68 2.18 11.63 5.93
N GLU A 69 1.72 12.53 6.79
CA GLU A 69 0.86 13.64 6.39
C GLU A 69 1.70 14.76 5.78
N THR A 70 1.37 15.16 4.56
CA THR A 70 1.92 16.35 3.93
C THR A 70 1.24 17.58 4.52
N ARG A 71 1.89 18.20 5.52
CA ARG A 71 1.36 19.32 6.35
C ARG A 71 0.41 20.29 5.64
N LEU A 72 0.78 20.80 4.47
CA LEU A 72 0.08 21.89 3.77
C LEU A 72 -0.35 21.54 2.33
N ALA A 73 -0.26 20.27 1.95
CA ALA A 73 -0.56 19.86 0.57
C ALA A 73 -1.60 18.75 0.55
N ASP A 74 -2.80 19.10 0.08
CA ASP A 74 -3.79 18.13 -0.33
C ASP A 74 -3.33 17.45 -1.62
N SER A 75 -3.15 16.13 -1.56
CA SER A 75 -2.90 15.33 -2.75
C SER A 75 -4.18 15.22 -3.58
N LYS A 76 -4.47 16.26 -4.39
CA LYS A 76 -5.64 16.29 -5.28
C LYS A 76 -5.56 15.28 -6.42
N VAL A 77 -4.36 14.75 -6.69
CA VAL A 77 -4.09 13.80 -7.77
C VAL A 77 -3.48 12.53 -7.19
N SER A 78 -4.09 11.39 -7.52
CA SER A 78 -3.59 10.06 -7.18
C SER A 78 -2.19 9.81 -7.75
N ASN A 79 -1.28 9.26 -6.92
CA ASN A 79 0.07 8.89 -7.35
C ASN A 79 0.05 7.66 -8.26
N ARG A 80 0.48 7.82 -9.53
CA ARG A 80 0.45 6.77 -10.56
C ARG A 80 1.73 5.93 -10.63
N SER A 81 2.78 6.31 -9.91
CA SER A 81 4.12 5.74 -10.08
C SER A 81 4.22 4.26 -9.74
N MET A 82 3.36 3.77 -8.84
CA MET A 82 3.29 2.35 -8.45
C MET A 82 2.12 1.62 -9.13
N SER A 83 1.67 2.10 -10.29
CA SER A 83 0.65 1.44 -11.10
C SER A 83 1.24 0.85 -12.37
N SER A 84 0.82 -0.37 -12.72
CA SER A 84 1.18 -0.99 -13.99
C SER A 84 0.04 -1.88 -14.48
N TYR A 85 0.06 -2.19 -15.78
CA TYR A 85 -0.87 -3.14 -16.38
C TYR A 85 -0.31 -4.54 -16.33
N VAL A 86 -1.20 -5.50 -16.10
CA VAL A 86 -0.90 -6.93 -16.18
C VAL A 86 -1.95 -7.60 -17.07
N GLU A 87 -1.53 -8.62 -17.80
CA GLU A 87 -2.45 -9.43 -18.59
C GLU A 87 -3.40 -10.20 -17.68
N GLY A 88 -4.69 -10.07 -17.96
CA GLY A 88 -5.76 -10.77 -17.28
C GLY A 88 -6.79 -11.27 -18.27
N LYS A 89 -7.79 -11.98 -17.76
CA LYS A 89 -8.92 -12.48 -18.57
C LYS A 89 -10.21 -11.89 -18.07
N LYS A 90 -11.09 -11.51 -18.99
CA LYS A 90 -12.46 -11.10 -18.64
C LYS A 90 -13.20 -12.29 -18.04
N LYS A 91 -13.80 -12.09 -16.85
CA LYS A 91 -14.49 -13.18 -16.12
C LYS A 91 -15.60 -13.87 -16.92
N LYS A 92 -16.29 -13.14 -17.80
CA LYS A 92 -17.43 -13.66 -18.58
C LYS A 92 -17.02 -14.26 -19.93
N SER A 93 -16.19 -13.58 -20.70
CA SER A 93 -15.84 -14.01 -22.07
C SER A 93 -14.53 -14.79 -22.16
N GLY A 94 -13.66 -14.71 -21.16
CA GLY A 94 -12.34 -15.37 -21.18
C GLY A 94 -11.29 -14.66 -22.03
N ASP A 95 -11.66 -13.59 -22.74
CA ASP A 95 -10.73 -12.83 -23.59
C ASP A 95 -9.59 -12.23 -22.78
N SER A 96 -8.39 -12.26 -23.36
CA SER A 96 -7.22 -11.55 -22.84
C SER A 96 -7.49 -10.04 -22.85
N CYS A 97 -7.15 -9.39 -21.74
CA CYS A 97 -7.23 -7.95 -21.57
C CYS A 97 -6.14 -7.46 -20.65
N LEU A 98 -5.75 -6.20 -20.78
CA LEU A 98 -4.84 -5.56 -19.84
C LEU A 98 -5.65 -4.99 -18.67
N VAL A 99 -5.27 -5.37 -17.46
CA VAL A 99 -5.88 -4.90 -16.20
C VAL A 99 -4.87 -4.01 -15.49
N ARG A 100 -5.28 -2.79 -15.13
CA ARG A 100 -4.45 -1.89 -14.34
C ARG A 100 -4.48 -2.32 -12.88
N GLY A 101 -3.32 -2.39 -12.23
CA GLY A 101 -3.18 -2.72 -10.82
C GLY A 101 -2.42 -1.64 -10.03
N PHE A 102 -2.56 -1.70 -8.70
CA PHE A 102 -1.70 -1.00 -7.75
C PHE A 102 -0.69 -1.99 -7.16
N TRP A 103 0.58 -1.59 -7.13
CA TRP A 103 1.72 -2.44 -6.74
C TRP A 103 2.52 -1.88 -5.57
N GLY A 104 2.03 -0.82 -4.92
CA GLY A 104 2.63 -0.36 -3.68
C GLY A 104 2.45 -1.35 -2.53
N ASP A 105 3.28 -1.20 -1.51
CA ASP A 105 3.22 -2.04 -0.32
C ASP A 105 1.92 -1.79 0.48
N ILE A 106 1.35 -2.88 1.00
CA ILE A 106 0.12 -2.89 1.81
C ILE A 106 0.33 -3.56 3.18
N ILE A 107 1.52 -4.09 3.44
CA ILE A 107 1.90 -4.83 4.63
C ILE A 107 3.03 -4.08 5.34
N ASN A 108 4.17 -3.92 4.67
CA ASN A 108 5.34 -3.30 5.26
C ASN A 108 5.16 -1.80 5.25
N SER A 109 5.17 -1.22 6.44
CA SER A 109 5.12 0.21 6.59
C SER A 109 6.49 0.84 6.35
N PRO A 110 6.56 2.06 5.80
CA PRO A 110 7.81 2.82 5.70
C PRO A 110 8.37 3.23 7.06
N TYR A 111 7.73 2.83 8.16
CA TYR A 111 8.20 3.06 9.51
C TYR A 111 9.26 2.07 9.99
N ILE A 112 9.39 0.91 9.32
CA ILE A 112 10.33 -0.14 9.72
C ILE A 112 11.77 0.43 9.86
N PRO A 113 12.30 1.20 8.88
CA PRO A 113 13.62 1.80 9.01
C PRO A 113 13.73 2.87 10.12
N MET A 114 12.62 3.46 10.56
CA MET A 114 12.63 4.57 11.53
C MET A 114 12.80 4.12 12.98
N GLY A 115 12.76 2.81 13.26
CA GLY A 115 12.83 2.30 14.64
C GLY A 115 13.76 1.12 14.84
N ILE A 116 14.35 0.57 13.78
CA ILE A 116 15.32 -0.51 13.88
C ILE A 116 16.62 0.03 14.46
N GLU A 117 17.07 -0.59 15.54
CA GLU A 117 18.42 -0.39 16.08
C GLU A 117 19.35 -1.41 15.43
N VAL A 118 20.47 -0.93 14.92
CA VAL A 118 21.56 -1.80 14.47
C VAL A 118 22.44 -2.13 15.69
N GLU A 119 22.82 -3.40 15.83
CA GLU A 119 23.66 -3.89 16.94
C GLU A 119 25.05 -3.23 16.91
N ASN A 120 25.62 -3.06 15.72
CA ASN A 120 26.89 -2.37 15.53
C ASN A 120 26.67 -0.87 15.27
N GLU A 121 27.34 -0.01 16.03
CA GLU A 121 27.25 1.43 15.86
C GLU A 121 27.85 1.91 14.52
N GLU A 122 28.85 1.20 13.98
CA GLU A 122 29.48 1.55 12.70
C GLU A 122 28.53 1.41 11.49
N ASP A 123 27.49 0.59 11.63
CA ASP A 123 26.49 0.32 10.60
C ASP A 123 25.31 1.31 10.64
N ARG A 124 25.28 2.25 11.60
CA ARG A 124 24.24 3.29 11.70
C ARG A 124 24.43 4.48 10.73
N LYS A 125 25.27 4.34 9.71
CA LYS A 125 25.62 5.42 8.76
C LYS A 125 24.42 5.96 8.00
#